data_AF-A0A0F9GAV9-F1
#
_entry.id   AF-A0A0F9GAV9-F1
#
_cell.length_a   1.000
_cell.length_b   1.000
_cell.length_c   1.000
_cell.angle_alpha   90.00
_cell.angle_beta   90.00
_cell.angle_gamma   90.00
#
_symmetry.space_group_name_H-M   'P 1'
#
loop_
_entity.id
_entity.type
_entity.pdbx_description
1 polymer ?
#
loop_
_entity_poly.entity_id
_entity_poly.type
_entity_poly.pdbx_seq_one_letter_code
_entity_poly.pdbx_strand_id
1 'polypeptide(L)' 'MRYLFHSPAFLTVFFALVGTHGLHVSFGIIWIIVIMVQVKRFGLTTDNSRRLMCLSMFWHFLDVVWIGVFTFVYLMGVLQ' A
#
# COMPACT_ATOMS: atom_id res chain seq x y z
N MET A 1 10.74 -13.76 33.70
CA MET A 1 9.64 -13.02 33.03
C MET A 1 9.85 -11.51 33.08
N ARG A 2 10.89 -10.96 32.43
CA ARG A 2 11.15 -9.50 32.38
C ARG A 2 11.68 -9.01 31.01
N TYR A 3 11.51 -9.78 29.94
CA TYR A 3 12.04 -9.45 28.60
C TYR A 3 10.98 -9.28 27.51
N LEU A 4 9.68 -9.26 27.83
CA LEU A 4 8.58 -9.19 26.84
C LEU A 4 8.17 -7.76 26.42
N PHE A 5 8.79 -6.71 26.97
CA PHE A 5 8.41 -5.30 26.76
C PHE A 5 9.50 -4.47 26.07
N HIS A 6 10.36 -5.07 25.23
CA HIS A 6 11.21 -4.23 24.41
C HIS A 6 10.37 -3.71 23.22
N SER A 7 10.20 -2.39 23.20
CA SER A 7 9.55 -1.55 22.22
C SER A 7 9.91 -1.68 20.71
N PRO A 8 10.91 -2.46 20.22
CA PRO A 8 11.09 -2.70 18.77
C PRO A 8 9.92 -3.35 18.04
N ALA A 9 9.09 -4.17 18.68
CA ALA A 9 8.03 -4.90 17.97
C ALA A 9 7.00 -3.97 17.31
N PHE A 10 6.70 -2.84 17.94
CA PHE A 10 5.80 -1.83 17.41
C PHE A 10 6.41 -1.13 16.19
N LEU A 11 7.67 -0.73 16.30
CA LEU A 11 8.38 0.01 15.26
C LEU A 11 8.70 -0.87 14.04
N THR A 12 8.99 -2.16 14.24
CA THR A 12 9.22 -3.11 13.14
C THR A 12 7.94 -3.45 12.38
N VAL A 13 6.80 -3.65 13.07
CA VAL A 13 5.49 -3.82 12.42
C VAL A 13 5.11 -2.56 11.65
N PHE A 14 5.30 -1.39 12.24
CA PHE A 14 5.02 -0.12 11.57
C PHE A 14 5.86 0.05 10.30
N PHE A 15 7.17 -0.19 10.38
CA PHE A 15 8.07 -0.05 9.22
C PHE A 15 7.83 -1.12 8.15
N ALA A 16 7.48 -2.35 8.55
CA ALA A 16 7.11 -3.41 7.62
C ALA A 16 5.81 -3.08 6.88
N LEU A 17 4.81 -2.55 7.58
CA LEU A 17 3.52 -2.14 7.00
C LEU A 17 3.68 -0.91 6.09
N VAL A 18 4.42 0.11 6.54
CA VAL A 18 4.77 1.29 5.71
C VAL A 18 5.58 0.84 4.49
N GLY A 19 6.50 -0.11 4.67
CA GLY A 19 7.36 -0.61 3.60
C GLY A 19 6.58 -1.35 2.52
N THR A 20 5.66 -2.24 2.89
CA THR A 20 4.79 -2.92 1.92
C THR A 20 3.86 -1.95 1.21
N HIS A 21 3.33 -0.95 1.90
CA HIS A 21 2.52 0.11 1.30
C HIS A 21 3.32 0.97 0.31
N GLY A 22 4.49 1.45 0.71
CA GLY A 22 5.37 2.24 -0.17
C GLY A 22 5.78 1.47 -1.43
N LEU A 23 6.10 0.19 -1.31
CA LEU A 23 6.38 -0.69 -2.44
C LEU A 23 5.16 -0.86 -3.35
N HIS A 24 3.97 -1.04 -2.78
CA HIS A 24 2.72 -1.15 -3.54
C HIS A 24 2.42 0.14 -4.33
N VAL A 25 2.52 1.30 -3.68
CA VAL A 25 2.31 2.61 -4.32
C VAL A 25 3.29 2.83 -5.47
N SER A 26 4.56 2.51 -5.25
CA SER A 26 5.61 2.59 -6.26
C SER A 26 5.30 1.70 -7.47
N PHE A 27 4.82 0.48 -7.23
CA PHE A 27 4.47 -0.46 -8.29
C PHE A 27 3.30 0.04 -9.15
N GLY A 28 2.27 0.65 -8.54
CA GLY A 28 1.16 1.25 -9.27
C GLY A 28 1.55 2.44 -10.14
N ILE A 29 2.39 3.33 -9.60
CA ILE A 29 2.88 4.49 -10.33
C ILE A 29 3.69 4.04 -11.55
N ILE A 30 4.59 3.07 -11.37
CA ILE A 30 5.37 2.50 -12.48
C ILE A 30 4.43 1.92 -13.54
N TRP A 31 3.40 1.19 -13.13
CA TRP A 31 2.44 0.58 -14.05
C TRP A 31 1.62 1.61 -14.84
N ILE A 32 1.18 2.69 -14.19
CA ILE A 32 0.48 3.82 -14.83
C ILE A 32 1.39 4.53 -15.83
N ILE A 33 2.65 4.75 -15.48
CA ILE A 33 3.65 5.38 -16.37
C ILE A 33 3.87 4.50 -17.61
N VAL A 34 4.03 3.18 -17.44
CA VAL A 34 4.19 2.24 -18.55
C VAL A 34 2.99 2.26 -19.49
N ILE A 35 1.76 2.27 -18.93
CA ILE A 35 0.53 2.36 -19.75
C ILE A 35 0.44 3.71 -20.45
N MET A 36 0.78 4.82 -19.80
CA MET A 36 0.82 6.14 -20.47
C MET A 36 1.79 6.16 -21.66
N VAL A 37 2.96 5.53 -21.52
CA VAL A 37 3.95 5.42 -22.61
C VAL A 37 3.45 4.49 -23.72
N GLN A 38 2.79 3.38 -23.38
CA GLN A 38 2.18 2.47 -24.36
C GLN A 38 1.04 3.15 -25.14
N VAL A 39 0.14 3.87 -24.46
CA VAL A 39 -0.97 4.61 -25.09
C VAL A 39 -0.42 5.67 -26.04
N LYS A 40 0.67 6.37 -25.67
CA LYS A 40 1.33 7.35 -26.55
C LYS A 40 1.94 6.75 -27.81
N ARG A 41 2.36 5.48 -27.79
CA ARG A 41 3.04 4.82 -28.93
C ARG A 41 2.18 3.88 -29.77
N PHE A 42 1.21 3.18 -29.17
CA PHE A 42 0.45 2.10 -29.82
C PHE A 42 -1.06 2.37 -29.96
N GLY A 43 -1.58 3.49 -29.45
CA GLY A 43 -3.01 3.77 -29.43
C GLY A 43 -3.77 3.01 -28.32
N LEU A 44 -4.98 3.47 -28.00
CA LEU A 44 -5.80 3.04 -26.85
C LEU A 44 -6.03 1.51 -26.81
N THR A 45 -5.26 0.81 -25.99
CA THR A 45 -5.40 -0.65 -25.78
C THR A 45 -6.37 -0.92 -24.63
N THR A 46 -7.54 -1.50 -24.91
CA THR A 46 -8.58 -1.85 -23.94
C THR A 46 -8.13 -2.84 -22.86
N ASP A 47 -7.10 -3.64 -23.14
CA ASP A 47 -6.52 -4.60 -22.18
C ASP A 47 -5.87 -3.95 -20.96
N ASN A 48 -5.29 -2.76 -21.14
CA ASN A 48 -4.60 -2.05 -20.07
C ASN A 48 -5.58 -1.50 -19.03
N SER A 49 -6.76 -1.04 -19.46
CA SER A 49 -7.83 -0.59 -18.56
C SER A 49 -8.38 -1.71 -17.69
N ARG A 50 -8.52 -2.94 -18.24
CA ARG A 50 -8.95 -4.10 -17.45
C ARG A 50 -7.95 -4.46 -16.35
N ARG A 51 -6.66 -4.44 -16.68
CA ARG A 51 -5.57 -4.69 -15.71
C ARG A 51 -5.55 -3.63 -14.61
N LEU A 52 -5.72 -2.36 -14.97
CA LEU A 52 -5.79 -1.25 -14.01
C LEU A 52 -7.01 -1.36 -13.09
N MET A 53 -8.17 -1.78 -13.61
CA MET A 53 -9.40 -1.91 -12.83
C MET A 53 -9.30 -3.01 -11.77
N CYS A 54 -8.76 -4.18 -12.12
CA CYS A 54 -8.49 -5.24 -11.14
C CYS A 54 -7.47 -4.80 -10.08
N LEU A 55 -6.40 -4.12 -10.50
CA LEU A 55 -5.38 -3.60 -9.58
C LEU A 55 -5.97 -2.56 -8.63
N SER A 56 -6.79 -1.64 -9.15
CA SER A 56 -7.43 -0.56 -8.39
C SER A 56 -8.43 -1.09 -7.35
N MET A 57 -9.19 -2.15 -7.67
CA MET A 57 -10.07 -2.83 -6.70
C MET A 57 -9.28 -3.41 -5.53
N PHE A 58 -8.17 -4.10 -5.82
CA PHE A 58 -7.28 -4.62 -4.79
C PHE A 58 -6.60 -3.50 -3.98
N TRP A 59 -6.20 -2.41 -4.65
CA TRP A 59 -5.59 -1.25 -4.01
C TRP A 59 -6.51 -0.61 -2.99
N HIS A 60 -7.76 -0.39 -3.36
CA HIS A 60 -8.75 0.23 -2.48
C HIS A 60 -8.98 -0.61 -1.23
N PHE A 61 -8.99 -1.94 -1.37
CA PHE A 61 -9.08 -2.85 -0.23
C PHE A 61 -7.89 -2.70 0.73
N LEU A 62 -6.67 -2.63 0.20
CA LEU A 62 -5.45 -2.50 0.99
C LEU A 62 -5.35 -1.13 1.68
N ASP A 63 -5.80 -0.06 1.02
CA ASP A 63 -5.89 1.30 1.58
C ASP A 63 -6.87 1.39 2.77
N VAL A 64 -8.03 0.73 2.68
CA VAL A 64 -9.01 0.67 3.78
C VAL A 64 -8.44 -0.06 5.00
N VAL A 65 -7.78 -1.22 4.80
CA VAL A 65 -7.13 -1.95 5.89
C VAL A 65 -6.02 -1.10 6.52
N TRP A 66 -5.24 -0.39 5.69
CA TRP A 66 -4.20 0.51 6.13
C TRP A 66 -4.73 1.63 7.03
N ILE A 67 -5.80 2.33 6.63
CA ILE A 67 -6.44 3.37 7.44
C ILE A 67 -6.95 2.80 8.77
N GLY A 68 -7.54 1.61 8.76
CA GLY A 68 -8.01 0.92 9.95
C GLY A 68 -6.89 0.61 10.94
N VAL A 69 -5.79 0.03 10.44
CA VAL A 69 -4.60 -0.29 11.25
C VAL A 69 -3.92 0.98 11.76
N PHE A 70 -3.75 1.99 10.90
CA PHE A 70 -3.14 3.27 11.30
C PHE A 70 -3.96 3.94 12.39
N THR A 71 -5.29 3.93 12.28
CA THR A 71 -6.19 4.46 13.30
C THR A 71 -6.07 3.66 14.60
N PHE A 72 -6.14 2.32 14.55
CA PHE A 72 -6.00 1.48 15.75
C PHE A 72 -4.66 1.67 16.46
N VAL A 73 -3.57 1.69 15.69
CA VAL A 73 -2.20 1.86 16.18
C VAL A 73 -2.00 3.26 16.77
N TYR A 74 -2.45 4.30 16.07
CA TYR A 74 -2.30 5.68 16.53
C TYR A 74 -3.18 5.97 17.77
N LEU A 75 -4.39 5.41 17.82
CA LEU A 75 -5.31 5.56 18.97
C LEU A 75 -4.81 4.80 20.21
N MET A 76 -4.32 3.56 20.07
CA MET A 76 -3.67 2.81 21.16
C MET A 76 -2.38 3.49 21.63
N GLY A 77 -1.60 4.07 20.70
CA GLY A 77 -0.37 4.78 21.03
C GLY A 77 -0.58 6.11 21.74
N VAL A 78 -1.75 6.76 21.58
CA VAL A 78 -2.07 8.04 22.26
C VAL A 78 -2.69 7.84 23.65
N LEU A 79 -3.27 6.67 23.91
CA LEU A 79 -3.94 6.31 25.17
C LEU A 79 -3.00 5.73 26.23
N GLN A 80 -1.70 5.64 25.94
CA GLN A 80 -0.65 5.09 26.81
C GLN A 80 0.39 6.17 27.14
#